data_AF-A0AAE0QHT8-F1
#
_entry.id   AF-A0AAE0QHT8-F1
#
_cell.length_a   1.000
_cell.length_b   1.000
_cell.length_c   1.000
_cell.angle_alpha   90.00
_cell.angle_beta   90.00
_cell.angle_gamma   90.00
#
_symmetry.space_group_name_H-M   'P 1'
#
loop_
_entity.id
_entity.type
_entity.pdbx_description
1 polymer ?
#
loop_
_entity_poly.entity_id
_entity_poly.type
_entity_poly.pdbx_seq_one_letter_code
_entity_poly.pdbx_strand_id
1 'polypeptide(L)' 'MPGQVDIPTLSDLSVEEVNVSSAVLKAAAHHYGSQCDKPNKEFMLCRWEEKDPRKCLNEGRKVNECALNFFSSIL' A
#
# COMPACT_ATOMS: atom_id res chain seq x y z
N MET A 1 -26.69 21.75 -2.96
CA MET A 1 -25.27 22.13 -3.14
C MET A 1 -24.45 20.88 -2.93
N PRO A 2 -23.59 20.43 -3.86
CA PRO A 2 -22.69 19.33 -3.52
C PRO A 2 -21.80 19.82 -2.36
N GLY A 3 -21.73 19.03 -1.29
CA GLY A 3 -20.91 19.33 -0.12
C GLY A 3 -19.42 19.36 -0.47
N GLN A 4 -18.65 20.15 0.27
CA GLN A 4 -17.20 20.19 0.14
C GLN A 4 -16.61 18.80 0.44
N VAL A 5 -15.77 18.30 -0.47
CA VAL A 5 -15.13 16.98 -0.35
C VAL A 5 -13.86 17.14 0.49
N ASP A 6 -13.76 16.40 1.60
CA ASP A 6 -12.59 16.43 2.49
C ASP A 6 -11.45 15.56 1.92
N ILE A 7 -10.43 16.20 1.35
CA ILE A 7 -9.32 15.54 0.65
C ILE A 7 -8.07 15.65 1.52
N PRO A 8 -7.30 14.56 1.70
CA PRO A 8 -6.05 14.60 2.46
C PRO A 8 -5.04 15.59 1.87
N THR A 9 -4.13 16.08 2.71
CA THR A 9 -3.10 17.04 2.28
C THR A 9 -2.00 16.33 1.48
N LEU A 10 -1.24 17.06 0.65
CA LEU A 10 -0.13 16.48 -0.11
C LEU A 10 0.93 15.82 0.79
N SER A 11 1.16 16.38 1.97
CA SER A 11 2.07 15.80 2.97
C SER A 11 1.61 14.43 3.44
N ASP A 12 0.29 14.20 3.55
CA ASP A 12 -0.28 12.91 3.95
C ASP A 12 -0.13 11.83 2.86
N LEU A 13 0.14 12.21 1.62
CA LEU A 13 0.33 11.30 0.48
C LEU A 13 1.82 11.03 0.19
N SER A 14 2.72 11.81 0.77
CA SER A 14 4.17 11.67 0.57
C SER A 14 4.67 10.38 1.22
N VAL A 15 5.03 9.39 0.40
CA VAL A 15 5.65 8.13 0.81
C VAL A 15 6.77 7.78 -0.16
N GLU A 16 7.74 6.98 0.29
CA GLU A 16 8.78 6.44 -0.59
C GLU A 16 8.19 5.40 -1.54
N GLU A 17 8.41 5.53 -2.85
CA GLU A 17 7.81 4.63 -3.83
C GLU A 17 8.64 3.36 -4.07
N VAL A 18 7.95 2.24 -4.31
CA VAL A 18 8.58 0.96 -4.67
C VAL A 18 9.00 0.98 -6.15
N ASN A 19 10.20 1.51 -6.41
CA ASN A 19 10.73 1.72 -7.75
C ASN A 19 11.29 0.45 -8.40
N VAL A 20 10.43 -0.51 -8.72
CA VAL A 20 10.79 -1.74 -9.45
C VAL A 20 9.92 -1.93 -10.68
N SER A 21 10.44 -2.63 -11.69
CA SER A 21 9.67 -2.93 -12.90
C SER A 21 8.58 -3.97 -12.64
N SER A 22 7.54 -3.97 -13.47
CA SER A 22 6.45 -4.95 -13.39
C SER A 22 6.93 -6.40 -13.54
N ALA A 23 8.00 -6.63 -14.29
CA ALA A 23 8.63 -7.94 -14.43
C ALA A 23 9.20 -8.44 -13.10
N VAL A 24 9.89 -7.57 -12.35
CA VAL A 24 10.46 -7.88 -11.03
C VAL A 24 9.34 -8.14 -10.02
N LEU A 25 8.33 -7.26 -9.97
CA LEU A 25 7.16 -7.44 -9.08
C LEU A 25 6.46 -8.77 -9.33
N LYS A 26 6.23 -9.12 -10.60
CA LYS A 26 5.52 -10.34 -10.96
C LYS A 26 6.33 -11.59 -10.65
N ALA A 27 7.64 -11.56 -10.87
CA ALA A 27 8.53 -12.67 -10.49
C ALA A 27 8.57 -12.88 -8.98
N ALA A 28 8.57 -11.80 -8.19
CA ALA A 28 8.61 -11.86 -6.74
C ALA A 28 7.24 -12.07 -6.06
N ALA A 29 6.13 -12.00 -6.82
CA ALA A 29 4.77 -11.92 -6.27
C ALA A 29 4.41 -13.05 -5.29
N HIS A 30 4.83 -14.30 -5.58
CA HIS A 30 4.57 -15.44 -4.69
C HIS A 30 5.32 -15.33 -3.36
N HIS A 31 6.57 -14.87 -3.40
CA HIS A 31 7.40 -14.69 -2.21
C HIS A 31 6.94 -13.48 -1.39
N TYR A 32 6.66 -12.37 -2.07
CA TYR A 32 6.10 -11.16 -1.48
C TYR A 32 4.76 -11.45 -0.79
N GLY A 33 3.87 -12.17 -1.47
CA GLY A 33 2.57 -12.56 -0.92
C GLY A 33 2.69 -13.41 0.34
N SER A 34 3.71 -14.27 0.45
CA SER A 34 3.94 -15.05 1.67
C SER A 34 4.52 -14.22 2.82
N GLN A 35 5.40 -13.26 2.55
CA GLN A 35 6.08 -12.49 3.60
C GLN A 35 5.27 -11.29 4.08
N CYS A 36 4.60 -10.59 3.16
CA CYS A 36 3.82 -9.39 3.43
C CYS A 36 2.30 -9.66 3.49
N ASP A 37 1.88 -10.90 3.75
CA ASP A 37 0.46 -11.30 3.73
C ASP A 37 -0.40 -10.47 4.69
N LYS A 38 0.05 -10.31 5.93
CA LYS A 38 -0.68 -9.64 7.00
C LYS A 38 -1.03 -8.17 6.67
N PRO A 39 -0.06 -7.27 6.40
CA PRO A 39 -0.39 -5.87 6.10
C PRO A 39 -1.23 -5.74 4.82
N ASN A 40 -1.00 -6.60 3.82
CA ASN A 40 -1.79 -6.60 2.58
C ASN A 40 -3.25 -6.98 2.83
N LYS A 41 -3.51 -8.03 3.61
CA LYS A 41 -4.87 -8.45 3.95
C LYS A 41 -5.59 -7.43 4.81
N GLU A 42 -4.91 -6.82 5.78
CA GLU A 42 -5.48 -5.75 6.60
C GLU A 42 -5.89 -4.54 5.75
N PHE A 43 -5.04 -4.11 4.80
CA PHE A 43 -5.39 -3.05 3.86
C PHE A 43 -6.58 -3.41 2.97
N MET A 44 -6.59 -4.63 2.43
CA MET A 44 -7.68 -5.10 1.57
C MET A 44 -9.00 -5.20 2.34
N LEU A 45 -8.98 -5.64 3.59
CA LEU A 45 -10.15 -5.68 4.47
C LEU A 45 -10.68 -4.27 4.72
N CYS A 46 -9.81 -3.33 5.15
CA CYS A 46 -10.18 -1.93 5.36
C CYS A 46 -10.83 -1.34 4.11
N ARG A 47 -10.21 -1.56 2.94
CA ARG A 47 -10.71 -1.05 1.66
C ARG A 47 -12.10 -1.59 1.32
N TRP A 48 -12.38 -2.86 1.60
CA TRP A 48 -13.67 -3.47 1.32
C TRP A 48 -14.77 -3.05 2.29
N GLU A 49 -14.44 -2.85 3.56
CA GLU A 49 -15.39 -2.43 4.60
C GLU A 49 -15.73 -0.94 4.48
N GLU A 50 -14.72 -0.07 4.47
CA GLU A 50 -14.91 1.38 4.49
C GLU A 50 -15.34 1.94 3.12
N LYS A 51 -14.92 1.29 2.02
CA LYS A 51 -15.16 1.72 0.63
C LYS A 51 -14.69 3.14 0.29
N ASP A 52 -13.97 3.79 1.21
CA ASP A 52 -13.34 5.10 1.03
C ASP A 52 -11.80 4.94 1.19
N PRO A 53 -11.02 5.19 0.13
CA PRO A 53 -9.57 5.03 0.19
C PRO A 53 -8.88 5.97 1.18
N ARG A 54 -9.49 7.11 1.54
CA ARG A 54 -8.88 8.11 2.44
C ARG A 54 -8.71 7.57 3.86
N LYS A 55 -9.60 6.68 4.28
CA LYS A 55 -9.60 6.09 5.62
C LYS A 55 -8.54 4.99 5.79
N CYS A 56 -8.13 4.35 4.70
CA CYS A 56 -7.20 3.22 4.70
C CYS A 56 -5.75 3.61 4.34
N LEU A 57 -5.41 4.89 4.39
CA LEU A 57 -4.07 5.38 4.01
C LEU A 57 -2.97 4.85 4.94
N ASN A 58 -3.29 4.65 6.21
CA ASN A 58 -2.31 4.17 7.19
C ASN A 58 -1.95 2.70 6.96
N GLU A 59 -2.93 1.88 6.60
CA GLU A 59 -2.75 0.49 6.19
C GLU A 59 -1.98 0.43 4.86
N GLY A 60 -2.27 1.34 3.93
CA GLY A 60 -1.51 1.50 2.69
C GLY A 60 -0.03 1.81 2.93
N ARG A 61 0.29 2.65 3.91
CA ARG A 61 1.68 2.92 4.33
C ARG A 61 2.39 1.65 4.82
N LYS A 62 1.72 0.81 5.62
CA LYS A 62 2.29 -0.46 6.10
C LYS A 62 2.56 -1.44 4.95
N VAL A 63 1.67 -1.48 3.95
CA VAL A 63 1.87 -2.28 2.73
C VAL A 63 3.13 -1.82 1.99
N ASN A 64 3.27 -0.51 1.83
CA ASN A 64 4.41 0.10 1.17
C ASN A 64 5.74 -0.14 1.91
N GLU A 65 5.74 0.05 3.24
CA GLU A 65 6.89 -0.24 4.10
C GLU A 65 7.31 -1.73 4.02
N CYS A 66 6.34 -2.66 4.05
CA CYS A 66 6.64 -4.08 3.89
C CYS A 66 7.25 -4.40 2.52
N ALA A 67 6.74 -3.77 1.45
CA ALA A 67 7.29 -3.94 0.11
C ALA A 67 8.72 -3.39 -0.01
N LEU A 68 8.99 -2.20 0.51
CA LEU A 68 10.34 -1.62 0.52
C LEU A 68 11.33 -2.51 1.29
N ASN A 69 10.95 -3.00 2.47
CA ASN A 69 11.79 -3.89 3.27
C ASN A 69 12.03 -5.23 2.55
N PHE A 70 11.02 -5.78 1.88
CA PHE A 70 11.13 -7.01 1.10
C PHE A 70 12.08 -6.85 -0.10
N PHE A 71 11.98 -5.76 -0.87
CA PHE A 71 12.87 -5.54 -2.01
C PHE A 71 14.29 -5.13 -1.58
N SER A 72 14.43 -4.38 -0.48
CA SER A 72 15.73 -4.02 0.11
C SER A 72 16.51 -5.21 0.68
N SER A 73 15.85 -6.34 0.93
CA SER A 73 16.50 -7.57 1.41
C SER A 73 16.88 -8.54 0.28
N ILE A 74 16.43 -8.28 -0.95
CA ILE A 74 16.69 -9.12 -2.14
C ILE A 74 17.70 -8.47 -3.08
N LEU A 75 17.68 -7.14 -3.17
CA LEU A 75 18.57 -6.30 -3.98
C LEU A 75 19.77 -5.81 -3.15
#